data_AF-A0A2S6EXG2-F1
#
_entry.id   AF-A0A2S6EXG2-F1
#
_cell.length_a   1.000
_cell.length_b   1.000
_cell.length_c   1.000
_cell.angle_alpha   90.00
_cell.angle_beta   90.00
_cell.angle_gamma   90.00
#
_symmetry.space_group_name_H-M   'P 1'
#
loop_
_entity.id
_entity.type
_entity.pdbx_description
1 polymer ?
#
loop_
_entity_poly.entity_id
_entity_poly.type
_entity_poly.pdbx_seq_one_letter_code
_entity_poly.pdbx_strand_id
1 'polypeptide(L)'
;MATTETQTSSYTKNLTLNLDHYPGGVAIWGALPALFDTSNQGFDRGVHVHARLADSSKKVIDATYDHVTVISGYRIFTITEEAAVHFSMSAIFDIKITSLTCQHCSQLITSVGYAAVRPSRQHQCNHCGEITTTTTDCISNPIMLLKELIGDEQVKRPAVIPNRTIVIDPERYSGGIQIWGSNPSIIWTAKRLEESAIHIHAYNDSGKRVIDNTYGSVSLAGYKLDIEMIRVLQIQLALPNLALHLTTVYCPHCGKEQFDQGIWSVCAHKHRVCLLCKQTFISQYVISNPAFDVLTHVSGAISQCAH
;
A
#
# COMPACT_ATOMS: atom_id res chain seq x y z
N MET A 1 -20.76 -3.79 35.82
CA MET A 1 -21.03 -2.36 35.58
C MET A 1 -19.72 -1.61 35.64
N ALA A 2 -19.27 -1.14 34.48
CA ALA A 2 -18.35 -0.02 34.22
C ALA A 2 -17.92 -0.16 32.76
N THR A 3 -18.84 0.18 31.86
CA THR A 3 -18.53 0.42 30.44
C THR A 3 -17.86 1.77 30.37
N THR A 4 -16.54 1.79 30.24
CA THR A 4 -15.80 2.99 29.87
C THR A 4 -15.99 3.19 28.37
N GLU A 5 -17.01 3.96 28.00
CA GLU A 5 -17.12 4.53 26.66
C GLU A 5 -16.00 5.56 26.50
N THR A 6 -14.95 5.18 25.76
CA THR A 6 -13.97 6.14 25.26
C THR A 6 -14.60 6.85 24.06
N GLN A 7 -15.42 7.88 24.31
CA GLN A 7 -15.79 8.85 23.29
C GLN A 7 -14.51 9.62 22.88
N THR A 8 -13.90 9.22 21.77
CA THR A 8 -13.00 10.09 21.02
C THR A 8 -13.85 10.84 20.01
N SER A 9 -13.98 12.16 20.18
CA SER A 9 -14.56 13.01 19.14
C SER A 9 -13.61 13.00 17.94
N SER A 10 -13.87 12.13 16.96
CA SER A 10 -13.18 12.16 15.67
C SER A 10 -13.66 13.38 14.89
N TYR A 11 -12.92 14.48 14.97
CA TYR A 11 -13.11 15.59 14.05
C TYR A 11 -12.65 15.12 12.67
N THR A 12 -13.60 15.01 11.72
CA THR A 12 -13.28 14.64 10.35
C THR A 12 -12.30 15.66 9.76
N LYS A 13 -11.11 15.19 9.36
CA LYS A 13 -10.05 16.04 8.83
C LYS A 13 -10.18 16.13 7.31
N ASN A 14 -10.71 17.24 6.83
CA ASN A 14 -10.94 17.47 5.40
C ASN A 14 -9.92 18.45 4.81
N LEU A 15 -9.55 18.25 3.54
CA LEU A 15 -8.71 19.16 2.77
C LEU A 15 -9.37 19.49 1.43
N THR A 16 -9.37 20.77 1.04
CA THR A 16 -9.62 21.18 -0.35
C THR A 16 -8.30 21.60 -0.98
N LEU A 17 -7.93 20.95 -2.09
CA LEU A 17 -6.64 21.09 -2.74
C LEU A 17 -6.85 21.43 -4.23
N ASN A 18 -6.53 22.67 -4.60
CA ASN A 18 -6.40 23.03 -6.02
C ASN A 18 -4.99 22.67 -6.51
N LEU A 19 -4.89 21.74 -7.45
CA LEU A 19 -3.61 21.24 -7.98
C LEU A 19 -2.78 22.36 -8.61
N ASP A 20 -3.43 23.35 -9.22
CA ASP A 20 -2.77 24.46 -9.91
C ASP A 20 -2.02 25.40 -8.95
N HIS A 21 -2.37 25.39 -7.65
CA HIS A 21 -1.70 26.19 -6.63
C HIS A 21 -0.36 25.59 -6.17
N TYR A 22 -0.01 24.37 -6.60
CA TYR A 22 1.19 23.65 -6.15
C TYR A 22 2.07 23.22 -7.33
N PRO A 23 2.70 24.17 -8.04
CA PRO A 23 3.50 23.87 -9.24
C PRO A 23 4.78 23.08 -8.94
N GLY A 24 5.19 22.96 -7.67
CA GLY A 24 6.27 22.06 -7.23
C GLY A 24 5.89 20.59 -7.18
N GLY A 25 4.61 20.29 -7.36
CA GLY A 25 4.05 18.96 -7.40
C GLY A 25 3.18 18.63 -6.18
N VAL A 26 2.13 17.87 -6.47
CA VAL A 26 1.24 17.21 -5.52
C VAL A 26 1.43 15.71 -5.66
N ALA A 27 1.49 15.02 -4.52
CA ALA A 27 1.43 13.57 -4.47
C ALA A 27 0.33 13.14 -3.49
N ILE A 28 -0.55 12.24 -3.90
CA ILE A 28 -1.66 11.74 -3.07
C ILE A 28 -1.66 10.22 -3.08
N TRP A 29 -1.83 9.55 -1.95
CA TRP A 29 -2.03 8.10 -1.87
C TRP A 29 -2.97 7.72 -0.73
N GLY A 30 -3.45 6.47 -0.72
CA GLY A 30 -4.05 5.89 0.47
C GLY A 30 -2.96 5.49 1.45
N ALA A 31 -3.03 6.01 2.68
CA ALA A 31 -2.11 5.64 3.73
C ALA A 31 -2.31 4.16 4.11
N LEU A 32 -1.23 3.38 4.03
CA LEU A 32 -1.20 1.99 4.48
C LEU A 32 -0.27 1.89 5.70
N PRO A 33 -0.56 0.96 6.64
CA PRO A 33 0.31 0.74 7.78
C PRO A 33 1.70 0.32 7.32
N ALA A 34 2.70 0.59 8.16
CA ALA A 34 4.03 0.03 7.96
C ALA A 34 3.93 -1.49 7.93
N LEU A 35 4.62 -2.10 6.98
CA LEU A 35 4.74 -3.56 6.90
C LEU A 35 5.45 -4.12 8.14
N PHE A 36 6.47 -3.38 8.58
CA PHE A 36 7.28 -3.71 9.74
C PHE A 36 7.35 -2.47 10.61
N ASP A 37 6.85 -2.55 11.83
CA ASP A 37 6.82 -1.47 12.79
C ASP A 37 7.27 -1.97 14.16
N THR A 38 8.43 -1.51 14.62
CA THR A 38 8.92 -1.74 15.98
C THR A 38 8.90 -0.47 16.82
N SER A 39 8.27 0.59 16.30
CA SER A 39 8.13 1.87 16.97
C SER A 39 6.82 1.95 17.73
N ASN A 40 6.71 2.94 18.61
CA ASN A 40 5.45 3.31 19.26
C ASN A 40 4.77 4.48 18.52
N GLN A 41 5.11 4.71 17.25
CA GLN A 41 4.49 5.75 16.46
C GLN A 41 3.10 5.27 16.01
N GLY A 42 2.10 6.14 16.13
CA GLY A 42 0.78 5.86 15.61
C GLY A 42 0.78 5.74 14.08
N PHE A 43 -0.29 5.17 13.55
CA PHE A 43 -0.55 5.12 12.11
C PHE A 43 -1.72 6.04 11.77
N ASP A 44 -1.44 7.10 11.02
CA ASP A 44 -2.46 8.00 10.47
C ASP A 44 -3.04 7.39 9.20
N ARG A 45 -4.17 6.69 9.33
CA ARG A 45 -4.95 6.15 8.22
C ARG A 45 -5.72 7.27 7.50
N GLY A 46 -5.88 7.18 6.18
CA GLY A 46 -6.57 8.19 5.38
C GLY A 46 -5.98 8.40 3.99
N VAL A 47 -6.31 9.55 3.41
CA VAL A 47 -5.73 10.10 2.19
C VAL A 47 -4.51 10.93 2.56
N HIS A 48 -3.32 10.44 2.25
CA HIS A 48 -2.07 11.13 2.55
C HIS A 48 -1.68 12.06 1.41
N VAL A 49 -1.31 13.30 1.74
CA VAL A 49 -1.05 14.37 0.78
C VAL A 49 0.32 14.98 1.03
N HIS A 50 1.13 15.01 -0.01
CA HIS A 50 2.28 15.91 -0.12
C HIS A 50 1.97 17.01 -1.13
N ALA A 51 2.29 18.27 -0.79
CA ALA A 51 2.20 19.38 -1.74
C ALA A 51 3.39 20.34 -1.61
N ARG A 52 3.84 20.88 -2.75
CA ARG A 52 4.99 21.79 -2.84
C ARG A 52 4.68 23.03 -3.68
N LEU A 53 5.11 24.19 -3.23
CA LEU A 53 4.97 25.44 -3.97
C LEU A 53 6.03 25.59 -5.08
N ALA A 54 7.17 24.92 -4.99
CA ALA A 54 8.20 24.91 -6.03
C ALA A 54 8.89 23.55 -6.11
N ASP A 55 9.51 23.26 -7.26
CA ASP A 55 10.20 21.98 -7.44
C ASP A 55 11.34 21.84 -6.42
N SER A 56 11.46 20.65 -5.83
CA SER A 56 12.40 20.34 -4.75
C SER A 56 12.30 21.23 -3.49
N SER A 57 11.25 22.06 -3.34
CA SER A 57 11.03 22.85 -2.11
C SER A 57 10.60 21.94 -0.96
N LYS A 58 10.66 22.45 0.28
CA LYS A 58 10.02 21.78 1.43
C LYS A 58 8.54 21.56 1.17
N LYS A 59 7.99 20.51 1.79
CA LYS A 59 6.56 20.19 1.70
C LYS A 59 5.83 21.28 2.47
N VAL A 60 4.81 21.89 1.86
CA VAL A 60 3.90 22.80 2.56
C VAL A 60 2.68 22.07 3.10
N ILE A 61 2.38 20.89 2.53
CA ILE A 61 1.45 19.91 3.07
C ILE A 61 2.18 18.58 3.15
N ASP A 62 2.14 17.95 4.31
CA ASP A 62 2.66 16.62 4.63
C ASP A 62 1.77 16.02 5.72
N ALA A 63 0.58 15.57 5.32
CA ALA A 63 -0.46 15.17 6.27
C ALA A 63 -1.45 14.19 5.67
N THR A 64 -2.06 13.39 6.54
CA THR A 64 -3.19 12.50 6.23
C THR A 64 -4.52 13.16 6.58
N TYR A 65 -5.55 12.88 5.78
CA TYR A 65 -6.91 13.43 5.85
C TYR A 65 -7.95 12.33 5.62
N ASP A 66 -9.16 12.48 6.15
CA ASP A 66 -10.26 11.53 5.87
C ASP A 66 -10.80 11.72 4.45
N HIS A 67 -10.89 12.98 4.03
CA HIS A 67 -11.35 13.38 2.70
C HIS A 67 -10.47 14.48 2.10
N VAL A 68 -10.18 14.34 0.80
CA VAL A 68 -9.46 15.35 0.01
C VAL A 68 -10.30 15.69 -1.22
N THR A 69 -10.83 16.91 -1.26
CA THR A 69 -11.45 17.46 -2.47
C THR A 69 -10.38 18.05 -3.37
N VAL A 70 -10.14 17.41 -4.51
CA VAL A 70 -9.20 17.84 -5.53
C VAL A 70 -9.92 18.73 -6.53
N ILE A 71 -9.31 19.88 -6.85
CA ILE A 71 -9.72 20.81 -7.89
C ILE A 71 -8.63 20.84 -8.96
N SER A 72 -9.02 20.65 -10.22
CA SER A 72 -8.14 20.73 -11.39
C SER A 72 -8.88 21.46 -12.52
N GLY A 73 -8.54 22.73 -12.76
CA GLY A 73 -9.36 23.61 -13.59
C GLY A 73 -10.80 23.72 -13.06
N TYR A 74 -11.79 23.34 -13.88
CA TYR A 74 -13.22 23.36 -13.52
C TYR A 74 -13.73 22.04 -12.92
N ARG A 75 -12.86 21.04 -12.78
CA ARG A 75 -13.22 19.69 -12.34
C ARG A 75 -12.99 19.57 -10.84
N ILE A 76 -13.96 19.00 -10.13
CA ILE A 76 -13.96 18.82 -8.68
C ILE A 76 -14.26 17.36 -8.37
N PHE A 77 -13.46 16.75 -7.52
CA PHE A 77 -13.66 15.37 -7.10
C PHE A 77 -13.22 15.17 -5.65
N THR A 78 -14.00 14.43 -4.86
CA THR A 78 -13.65 14.12 -3.47
C THR A 78 -13.12 12.70 -3.36
N ILE A 79 -11.86 12.59 -2.92
CA ILE A 79 -11.21 11.32 -2.58
C ILE A 79 -11.54 11.02 -1.12
N THR A 80 -12.13 9.87 -0.86
CA THR A 80 -12.32 9.35 0.49
C THR A 80 -11.16 8.44 0.89
N GLU A 81 -10.91 8.31 2.19
CA GLU A 81 -10.00 7.30 2.75
C GLU A 81 -10.28 5.90 2.16
N GLU A 82 -11.54 5.47 2.16
CA GLU A 82 -11.92 4.14 1.67
C GLU A 82 -11.50 3.96 0.20
N ALA A 83 -11.78 4.92 -0.67
CA ALA A 83 -11.37 4.85 -2.06
C ALA A 83 -9.84 4.82 -2.19
N ALA A 84 -9.14 5.72 -1.50
CA ALA A 84 -7.69 5.88 -1.59
C ALA A 84 -6.91 4.65 -1.12
N VAL A 85 -7.27 4.13 0.05
CA VAL A 85 -6.64 2.96 0.65
C VAL A 85 -6.81 1.74 -0.27
N HIS A 86 -8.05 1.47 -0.70
CA HIS A 86 -8.31 0.30 -1.53
C HIS A 86 -7.75 0.43 -2.94
N PHE A 87 -7.71 1.63 -3.52
CA PHE A 87 -7.02 1.85 -4.81
C PHE A 87 -5.53 1.53 -4.68
N SER A 88 -4.89 1.99 -3.60
CA SER A 88 -3.47 1.74 -3.33
C SER A 88 -3.18 0.25 -3.18
N MET A 89 -4.09 -0.51 -2.55
CA MET A 89 -4.03 -1.98 -2.49
C MET A 89 -4.17 -2.62 -3.87
N SER A 90 -5.14 -2.19 -4.68
CA SER A 90 -5.39 -2.75 -6.02
C SER A 90 -4.25 -2.49 -7.00
N ALA A 91 -3.65 -1.30 -6.95
CA ALA A 91 -2.68 -0.81 -7.94
C ALA A 91 -1.37 -1.62 -7.98
N ILE A 92 -1.12 -2.46 -6.97
CA ILE A 92 0.11 -3.26 -6.86
C ILE A 92 0.05 -4.50 -7.74
N PHE A 93 -1.09 -5.19 -7.81
CA PHE A 93 -1.21 -6.54 -8.36
C PHE A 93 -1.42 -6.62 -9.87
N ASP A 94 -1.35 -5.49 -10.59
CA ASP A 94 -1.58 -5.43 -12.04
C ASP A 94 -2.98 -5.90 -12.48
N ILE A 95 -3.96 -5.71 -11.61
CA ILE A 95 -5.35 -6.08 -11.86
C ILE A 95 -6.07 -4.88 -12.49
N LYS A 96 -6.95 -5.14 -13.46
CA LYS A 96 -7.77 -4.09 -14.09
C LYS A 96 -8.65 -3.40 -13.06
N ILE A 97 -8.41 -2.11 -12.83
CA ILE A 97 -9.23 -1.22 -12.01
C ILE A 97 -10.10 -0.37 -12.95
N THR A 98 -11.38 -0.21 -12.63
CA THR A 98 -12.33 0.61 -13.39
C THR A 98 -13.19 1.42 -12.44
N SER A 99 -13.76 2.53 -12.92
CA SER A 99 -14.83 3.20 -12.20
C SER A 99 -16.16 2.57 -12.61
N LEU A 100 -16.96 2.10 -11.65
CA LEU A 100 -18.32 1.63 -11.91
C LEU A 100 -19.32 2.48 -11.14
N THR A 101 -20.48 2.64 -11.76
CA THR A 101 -21.65 3.26 -11.16
C THR A 101 -22.72 2.19 -10.94
N CYS A 102 -23.35 2.21 -9.77
CA CYS A 102 -24.43 1.29 -9.44
C CYS A 102 -25.61 1.48 -10.39
N GLN A 103 -26.04 0.40 -11.05
CA GLN A 103 -27.17 0.43 -11.99
C GLN A 103 -28.51 0.76 -11.31
N HIS A 104 -28.60 0.64 -9.99
CA HIS A 104 -29.81 0.93 -9.22
C HIS A 104 -29.83 2.37 -8.67
N CYS A 105 -28.81 2.79 -7.91
CA CYS A 105 -28.82 4.09 -7.23
C CYS A 105 -27.89 5.15 -7.84
N SER A 106 -27.17 4.82 -8.91
CA SER A 106 -26.21 5.71 -9.59
C SER A 106 -25.02 6.19 -8.74
N GLN A 107 -24.78 5.60 -7.56
CA GLN A 107 -23.58 5.88 -6.77
C GLN A 107 -22.37 5.13 -7.30
N LEU A 108 -21.18 5.71 -7.15
CA LEU A 108 -19.92 5.05 -7.49
C LEU A 108 -19.68 3.85 -6.56
N ILE A 109 -19.16 2.76 -7.11
CA ILE A 109 -18.87 1.54 -6.37
C ILE A 109 -17.38 1.48 -6.02
N THR A 110 -17.08 1.19 -4.75
CA THR A 110 -15.74 0.94 -4.24
C THR A 110 -15.62 -0.51 -3.82
N SER A 111 -14.77 -1.29 -4.48
CA SER A 111 -14.38 -2.61 -4.01
C SER A 111 -13.48 -2.46 -2.78
N VAL A 112 -13.93 -2.99 -1.64
CA VAL A 112 -13.28 -2.86 -0.33
C VAL A 112 -12.76 -4.20 0.19
N GLY A 113 -11.80 -4.14 1.12
CA GLY A 113 -11.18 -5.30 1.74
C GLY A 113 -10.64 -6.27 0.69
N TYR A 114 -10.99 -7.56 0.82
CA TYR A 114 -10.53 -8.58 -0.12
C TYR A 114 -11.03 -8.37 -1.56
N ALA A 115 -12.19 -7.74 -1.76
CA ALA A 115 -12.69 -7.41 -3.09
C ALA A 115 -11.83 -6.34 -3.80
N ALA A 116 -11.05 -5.55 -3.04
CA ALA A 116 -10.11 -4.57 -3.59
C ALA A 116 -8.88 -5.22 -4.24
N VAL A 117 -8.68 -6.53 -4.07
CA VAL A 117 -7.51 -7.24 -4.64
C VAL A 117 -7.90 -8.50 -5.39
N ARG A 118 -9.18 -8.87 -5.41
CA ARG A 118 -9.70 -10.03 -6.13
C ARG A 118 -10.69 -9.57 -7.21
N PRO A 119 -10.32 -9.63 -8.49
CA PRO A 119 -11.20 -9.20 -9.55
C PRO A 119 -12.44 -10.08 -9.63
N SER A 120 -13.57 -9.46 -9.95
CA SER A 120 -14.89 -10.11 -10.03
C SER A 120 -15.69 -9.49 -11.18
N ARG A 121 -16.74 -10.19 -11.61
CA ARG A 121 -17.79 -9.63 -12.49
C ARG A 121 -18.95 -9.05 -11.71
N GLN A 122 -19.08 -9.37 -10.43
CA GLN A 122 -20.18 -8.95 -9.57
C GLN A 122 -19.64 -7.98 -8.53
N HIS A 123 -20.26 -6.80 -8.46
CA HIS A 123 -19.83 -5.69 -7.61
C HIS A 123 -21.02 -5.20 -6.78
N GLN A 124 -20.97 -5.43 -5.47
CA GLN A 124 -21.99 -4.95 -4.54
C GLN A 124 -21.82 -3.45 -4.30
N CYS A 125 -22.91 -2.69 -4.39
CA CYS A 125 -22.92 -1.26 -4.13
C CYS A 125 -22.78 -0.96 -2.63
N ASN A 126 -21.79 -0.17 -2.25
CA ASN A 126 -21.55 0.26 -0.87
C ASN A 126 -22.70 1.11 -0.28
N HIS A 127 -23.55 1.68 -1.14
CA HIS A 127 -24.65 2.55 -0.72
C HIS A 127 -26.00 1.82 -0.57
N CYS A 128 -26.44 1.07 -1.59
CA CYS A 128 -27.76 0.42 -1.58
C CYS A 128 -27.71 -1.10 -1.51
N GLY A 129 -26.52 -1.71 -1.51
CA GLY A 129 -26.35 -3.15 -1.42
C GLY A 129 -26.61 -3.93 -2.71
N GLU A 130 -27.10 -3.28 -3.78
CA GLU A 130 -27.38 -3.99 -5.04
C GLU A 130 -26.15 -4.34 -5.86
N ILE A 131 -26.26 -5.41 -6.64
CA ILE A 131 -25.16 -5.96 -7.46
C ILE A 131 -25.18 -5.36 -8.86
N THR A 132 -24.07 -4.73 -9.24
CA THR A 132 -23.77 -4.37 -10.63
C THR A 132 -22.87 -5.43 -11.25
N THR A 133 -23.21 -5.90 -12.45
CA THR A 133 -22.47 -6.95 -13.16
C THR A 133 -21.71 -6.39 -14.37
N THR A 134 -20.46 -6.82 -14.57
CA THR A 134 -19.60 -6.48 -15.71
C THR A 134 -19.34 -7.69 -16.60
N THR A 135 -18.90 -7.46 -17.85
CA THR A 135 -18.59 -8.54 -18.81
C THR A 135 -17.23 -9.18 -18.59
N THR A 136 -16.29 -8.45 -17.95
CA THR A 136 -14.91 -8.88 -17.69
C THR A 136 -14.58 -8.68 -16.23
N ASP A 137 -13.77 -9.57 -15.66
CA ASP A 137 -13.34 -9.45 -14.27
C ASP A 137 -12.56 -8.15 -14.07
N CYS A 138 -12.93 -7.39 -13.03
CA CYS A 138 -12.28 -6.13 -12.68
C CYS A 138 -12.40 -5.83 -11.19
N ILE A 139 -11.74 -4.77 -10.76
CA ILE A 139 -11.93 -4.14 -9.45
C ILE A 139 -12.59 -2.78 -9.69
N SER A 140 -13.61 -2.45 -8.90
CA SER A 140 -14.26 -1.14 -8.97
C SER A 140 -13.60 -0.18 -8.00
N ASN A 141 -13.16 0.99 -8.46
CA ASN A 141 -12.73 2.06 -7.58
C ASN A 141 -12.98 3.43 -8.21
N PRO A 142 -13.61 4.38 -7.48
CA PRO A 142 -13.97 5.70 -8.01
C PRO A 142 -12.75 6.56 -8.37
N ILE A 143 -11.55 6.24 -7.90
CA ILE A 143 -10.32 6.97 -8.29
C ILE A 143 -10.05 6.89 -9.79
N MET A 144 -10.49 5.84 -10.48
CA MET A 144 -10.34 5.80 -11.94
C MET A 144 -11.11 6.92 -12.65
N LEU A 145 -12.26 7.34 -12.12
CA LEU A 145 -13.00 8.50 -12.63
C LEU A 145 -12.23 9.80 -12.37
N LEU A 146 -11.65 9.98 -11.18
CA LEU A 146 -10.75 11.11 -10.91
C LEU A 146 -9.60 11.16 -11.93
N LYS A 147 -8.97 10.01 -12.17
CA LYS A 147 -7.82 9.87 -13.08
C LYS A 147 -8.18 10.25 -14.51
N GLU A 148 -9.33 9.81 -15.01
CA GLU A 148 -9.92 10.27 -16.28
C GLU A 148 -10.19 11.79 -16.25
N LEU A 149 -10.82 12.28 -15.19
CA LEU A 149 -11.11 13.70 -14.98
C LEU A 149 -9.86 14.58 -14.87
N ILE A 150 -8.66 14.06 -14.67
CA ILE A 150 -7.44 14.89 -14.67
C ILE A 150 -6.50 14.55 -15.83
N GLY A 151 -6.90 13.63 -16.71
CA GLY A 151 -6.07 13.17 -17.83
C GLY A 151 -4.84 12.36 -17.42
N ASP A 152 -4.88 11.71 -16.24
CA ASP A 152 -3.84 10.81 -15.73
C ASP A 152 -4.40 9.41 -15.50
N GLU A 153 -4.70 8.67 -16.58
CA GLU A 153 -5.29 7.31 -16.51
C GLU A 153 -4.32 6.22 -16.04
N GLN A 154 -3.03 6.55 -15.81
CA GLN A 154 -2.01 5.57 -15.45
C GLN A 154 -2.18 5.09 -13.99
N VAL A 155 -2.58 3.83 -13.81
CA VAL A 155 -2.60 3.17 -12.49
C VAL A 155 -1.18 2.98 -11.95
N LYS A 156 -0.27 2.55 -12.82
CA LYS A 156 1.17 2.47 -12.56
C LYS A 156 1.87 3.46 -13.47
N ARG A 157 2.59 4.42 -12.87
CA ARG A 157 3.40 5.39 -13.61
C ARG A 157 4.88 4.98 -13.63
N PRO A 158 5.66 5.44 -14.61
CA PRO A 158 7.11 5.32 -14.56
C PRO A 158 7.65 5.91 -13.25
N ALA A 159 8.49 5.13 -12.58
CA ALA A 159 9.13 5.52 -11.33
C ALA A 159 10.62 5.22 -11.41
N VAL A 160 11.40 5.88 -10.55
CA VAL A 160 12.85 5.65 -10.43
C VAL A 160 13.15 4.89 -9.14
N ILE A 161 14.01 3.88 -9.24
CA ILE A 161 14.61 3.26 -8.06
C ILE A 161 15.81 4.13 -7.67
N PRO A 162 15.81 4.77 -6.49
CA PRO A 162 16.92 5.62 -6.10
C PRO A 162 18.19 4.80 -5.87
N ASN A 163 19.35 5.31 -6.30
CA ASN A 163 20.67 4.70 -6.06
C ASN A 163 21.16 4.96 -4.63
N ARG A 164 20.30 4.73 -3.64
CA ARG A 164 20.59 4.86 -2.21
C ARG A 164 20.49 3.49 -1.57
N THR A 165 21.49 3.16 -0.76
CA THR A 165 21.57 1.89 -0.02
C THR A 165 21.62 2.17 1.46
N ILE A 166 20.97 1.31 2.26
CA ILE A 166 21.06 1.35 3.71
C ILE A 166 21.16 -0.05 4.30
N VAL A 167 21.97 -0.16 5.36
CA VAL A 167 22.01 -1.34 6.24
C VAL A 167 21.45 -0.92 7.58
N ILE A 168 20.39 -1.60 8.02
CA ILE A 168 19.68 -1.34 9.26
C ILE A 168 19.99 -2.45 10.23
N ASP A 169 20.61 -2.03 11.32
CA ASP A 169 20.82 -2.81 12.52
C ASP A 169 19.76 -2.33 13.55
N PRO A 170 18.72 -3.14 13.84
CA PRO A 170 17.63 -2.72 14.72
C PRO A 170 18.08 -2.23 16.10
N GLU A 171 19.18 -2.78 16.63
CA GLU A 171 19.71 -2.40 17.95
C GLU A 171 20.19 -0.93 18.00
N ARG A 172 20.48 -0.33 16.85
CA ARG A 172 20.91 1.09 16.77
C ARG A 172 19.76 2.09 16.80
N TYR A 173 18.52 1.62 16.70
CA TYR A 173 17.32 2.45 16.61
C TYR A 173 16.33 2.09 17.71
N SER A 174 16.68 2.45 18.95
CA SER A 174 15.89 2.13 20.14
C SER A 174 14.50 2.76 20.17
N GLY A 175 14.23 3.80 19.37
CA GLY A 175 12.89 4.34 19.16
C GLY A 175 12.04 3.54 18.17
N GLY A 176 12.60 2.49 17.58
CA GLY A 176 11.97 1.61 16.61
C GLY A 176 12.21 2.01 15.15
N ILE A 177 11.69 1.18 14.26
CA ILE A 177 11.82 1.30 12.81
C ILE A 177 10.44 1.05 12.19
N GLN A 178 10.12 1.83 11.15
CA GLN A 178 8.96 1.59 10.29
C GLN A 178 9.42 1.39 8.85
N ILE A 179 8.91 0.35 8.18
CA ILE A 179 9.25 0.01 6.79
C ILE A 179 7.98 -0.13 5.97
N TRP A 180 7.97 0.50 4.79
CA TRP A 180 6.92 0.38 3.79
C TRP A 180 7.49 -0.04 2.43
N GLY A 181 6.70 -0.78 1.67
CA GLY A 181 6.89 -0.84 0.22
C GLY A 181 6.25 0.40 -0.42
N SER A 182 7.02 1.16 -1.21
CA SER A 182 6.48 2.34 -1.91
C SER A 182 5.38 1.90 -2.88
N ASN A 183 4.19 2.50 -2.78
CA ASN A 183 3.08 2.27 -3.68
C ASN A 183 2.98 3.43 -4.69
N PRO A 184 2.50 3.19 -5.92
CA PRO A 184 2.22 4.28 -6.85
C PRO A 184 1.21 5.26 -6.23
N SER A 185 1.52 6.54 -6.25
CA SER A 185 0.55 7.55 -5.82
C SER A 185 -0.70 7.58 -6.73
N ILE A 186 -1.85 7.96 -6.19
CA ILE A 186 -3.09 8.21 -6.93
C ILE A 186 -2.89 9.38 -7.91
N ILE A 187 -2.33 10.48 -7.41
CA ILE A 187 -1.95 11.68 -8.16
C ILE A 187 -0.46 11.92 -7.96
N TRP A 188 0.24 12.26 -9.04
CA TRP A 188 1.61 12.78 -9.02
C TRP A 188 1.74 13.87 -10.09
N THR A 189 1.82 15.15 -9.68
CA THR A 189 1.90 16.28 -10.64
C THR A 189 3.30 16.85 -10.81
N ALA A 190 4.30 16.35 -10.07
CA ALA A 190 5.67 16.82 -10.24
C ALA A 190 6.25 16.37 -11.59
N LYS A 191 7.09 17.21 -12.20
CA LYS A 191 7.79 16.90 -13.47
C LYS A 191 8.79 15.75 -13.33
N ARG A 192 9.44 15.65 -12.17
CA ARG A 192 10.37 14.56 -11.84
C ARG A 192 9.60 13.25 -11.65
N LEU A 193 10.26 12.12 -11.88
CA LEU A 193 9.67 10.82 -11.62
C LEU A 193 9.47 10.59 -10.11
N GLU A 194 8.45 9.82 -9.78
CA GLU A 194 8.23 9.30 -8.43
C GLU A 194 9.35 8.33 -8.07
N GLU A 195 9.85 8.40 -6.83
CA GLU A 195 10.75 7.37 -6.32
C GLU A 195 9.95 6.18 -5.82
N SER A 196 10.32 4.97 -6.24
CA SER A 196 9.60 3.75 -5.88
C SER A 196 10.56 2.66 -5.45
N ALA A 197 10.64 2.41 -4.13
CA ALA A 197 11.43 1.32 -3.57
C ALA A 197 10.95 0.98 -2.15
N ILE A 198 11.85 0.89 -1.17
CA ILE A 198 11.51 0.66 0.24
C ILE A 198 11.67 1.98 1.00
N HIS A 199 10.59 2.44 1.64
CA HIS A 199 10.57 3.64 2.45
C HIS A 199 10.76 3.29 3.93
N ILE A 200 11.60 4.06 4.63
CA ILE A 200 12.02 3.73 5.97
C ILE A 200 11.97 4.98 6.85
N HIS A 201 11.35 4.81 8.01
CA HIS A 201 11.60 5.67 9.16
C HIS A 201 12.38 4.91 10.23
N ALA A 202 13.34 5.58 10.87
CA ALA A 202 13.99 5.05 12.06
C ALA A 202 14.12 6.15 13.12
N TYR A 203 13.99 5.75 14.38
CA TYR A 203 13.88 6.66 15.51
C TYR A 203 14.98 6.39 16.54
N ASN A 204 15.52 7.45 17.13
CA ASN A 204 16.45 7.32 18.26
C ASN A 204 15.70 7.09 19.59
N ASP A 205 16.44 6.96 20.68
CA ASP A 205 15.96 6.82 22.06
C ASP A 205 14.99 7.92 22.51
N SER A 206 15.17 9.14 22.02
CA SER A 206 14.25 10.25 22.29
C SER A 206 12.97 10.22 21.45
N GLY A 207 12.75 9.17 20.65
CA GLY A 207 11.62 9.05 19.72
C GLY A 207 11.70 10.00 18.52
N LYS A 208 12.85 10.66 18.30
CA LYS A 208 13.06 11.59 17.19
C LYS A 208 13.39 10.78 15.94
N ARG A 209 12.69 11.08 14.84
CA ARG A 209 12.99 10.51 13.51
C ARG A 209 14.38 10.96 13.05
N VAL A 210 15.27 9.99 12.86
CA VAL A 210 16.65 10.20 12.38
C VAL A 210 16.85 9.69 10.94
N ILE A 211 15.99 8.79 10.48
CA ILE A 211 15.90 8.37 9.08
C ILE A 211 14.49 8.62 8.58
N ASP A 212 14.39 9.21 7.39
CA ASP A 212 13.16 9.43 6.62
C ASP A 212 13.55 9.50 5.14
N ASN A 213 13.58 8.34 4.48
CA ASN A 213 13.92 8.28 3.07
C ASN A 213 13.49 6.96 2.41
N THR A 214 13.52 6.98 1.08
CA THR A 214 13.31 5.81 0.22
C THR A 214 14.66 5.30 -0.30
N TYR A 215 14.88 4.00 -0.25
CA TYR A 215 16.15 3.35 -0.60
C TYR A 215 15.93 2.23 -1.62
N GLY A 216 16.79 2.19 -2.64
CA GLY A 216 16.75 1.16 -3.69
C GLY A 216 17.37 -0.17 -3.27
N SER A 217 18.17 -0.19 -2.21
CA SER A 217 18.70 -1.41 -1.61
C SER A 217 18.69 -1.29 -0.09
N VAL A 218 18.07 -2.26 0.58
CA VAL A 218 17.90 -2.29 2.03
C VAL A 218 18.35 -3.64 2.55
N SER A 219 19.21 -3.64 3.56
CA SER A 219 19.47 -4.83 4.38
C SER A 219 18.99 -4.57 5.79
N LEU A 220 18.21 -5.47 6.37
CA LEU A 220 17.68 -5.40 7.73
C LEU A 220 18.21 -6.61 8.53
N ALA A 221 18.95 -6.35 9.60
CA ALA A 221 19.59 -7.40 10.42
C ALA A 221 20.36 -8.45 9.58
N GLY A 222 21.06 -7.99 8.54
CA GLY A 222 21.82 -8.85 7.61
C GLY A 222 21.00 -9.45 6.45
N TYR A 223 19.67 -9.37 6.48
CA TYR A 223 18.80 -9.86 5.40
C TYR A 223 18.57 -8.78 4.35
N LYS A 224 18.84 -9.08 3.08
CA LYS A 224 18.50 -8.19 1.97
C LYS A 224 16.99 -8.25 1.72
N LEU A 225 16.35 -7.08 1.68
CA LEU A 225 14.92 -6.97 1.40
C LEU A 225 14.69 -6.77 -0.10
N ASP A 226 13.77 -7.56 -0.67
CA ASP A 226 13.33 -7.40 -2.05
C ASP A 226 12.15 -6.40 -2.13
N ILE A 227 12.24 -5.43 -3.03
CA ILE A 227 11.26 -4.35 -3.16
C ILE A 227 9.85 -4.89 -3.48
N GLU A 228 9.76 -5.85 -4.40
CA GLU A 228 8.47 -6.38 -4.85
C GLU A 228 7.84 -7.23 -3.76
N MET A 229 8.63 -8.09 -3.10
CA MET A 229 8.14 -8.92 -1.98
C MET A 229 7.63 -8.07 -0.83
N ILE A 230 8.35 -7.00 -0.45
CA ILE A 230 7.95 -6.06 0.61
C ILE A 230 6.65 -5.33 0.24
N ARG A 231 6.56 -4.82 -0.99
CA ARG A 231 5.35 -4.14 -1.49
C ARG A 231 4.12 -5.04 -1.48
N VAL A 232 4.28 -6.28 -1.97
CA VAL A 232 3.19 -7.26 -1.99
C VAL A 232 2.80 -7.69 -0.58
N LEU A 233 3.79 -7.94 0.29
CA LEU A 233 3.54 -8.38 1.66
C LEU A 233 2.76 -7.33 2.47
N GLN A 234 3.04 -6.05 2.24
CA GLN A 234 2.34 -4.94 2.90
C GLN A 234 0.82 -5.06 2.72
N ILE A 235 0.36 -5.43 1.52
CA ILE A 235 -1.08 -5.59 1.26
C ILE A 235 -1.60 -6.92 1.79
N GLN A 236 -0.81 -7.97 1.67
CA GLN A 236 -1.16 -9.30 2.16
C GLN A 236 -1.39 -9.28 3.68
N LEU A 237 -0.59 -8.54 4.45
CA LEU A 237 -0.79 -8.38 5.90
C LEU A 237 -1.87 -7.37 6.27
N ALA A 238 -2.11 -6.36 5.42
CA ALA A 238 -3.21 -5.41 5.64
C ALA A 238 -4.61 -6.04 5.45
N LEU A 239 -4.70 -7.22 4.84
CA LEU A 239 -5.96 -7.95 4.59
C LEU A 239 -6.01 -9.24 5.41
N PRO A 240 -6.85 -9.34 6.47
CA PRO A 240 -6.91 -10.51 7.33
C PRO A 240 -7.13 -11.84 6.59
N ASN A 241 -7.98 -11.84 5.56
CA ASN A 241 -8.27 -13.03 4.75
C ASN A 241 -7.03 -13.56 4.01
N LEU A 242 -6.08 -12.68 3.68
CA LEU A 242 -4.83 -13.09 3.04
C LEU A 242 -3.82 -13.53 4.09
N ALA A 243 -3.68 -12.76 5.17
CA ALA A 243 -2.73 -13.01 6.25
C ALA A 243 -2.80 -14.45 6.80
N LEU A 244 -4.00 -15.01 6.92
CA LEU A 244 -4.23 -16.39 7.37
C LEU A 244 -3.66 -17.48 6.46
N HIS A 245 -3.31 -17.13 5.22
CA HIS A 245 -2.79 -18.06 4.22
C HIS A 245 -1.33 -17.77 3.84
N LEU A 246 -0.65 -16.83 4.51
CA LEU A 246 0.72 -16.47 4.18
C LEU A 246 1.74 -17.41 4.82
N THR A 247 2.73 -17.79 4.03
CA THR A 247 3.93 -18.50 4.49
C THR A 247 5.04 -18.36 3.44
N THR A 248 6.19 -18.99 3.67
CA THR A 248 7.20 -19.21 2.64
C THR A 248 7.18 -20.66 2.19
N VAL A 249 6.92 -20.88 0.90
CA VAL A 249 7.00 -22.20 0.27
C VAL A 249 8.37 -22.38 -0.36
N TYR A 250 9.00 -23.51 -0.08
CA TYR A 250 10.27 -23.90 -0.69
C TYR A 250 10.04 -24.98 -1.75
N CYS A 251 10.76 -24.89 -2.87
CA CYS A 251 10.71 -25.92 -3.89
C CYS A 251 11.34 -27.22 -3.36
N PRO A 252 10.64 -28.38 -3.39
CA PRO A 252 11.18 -29.64 -2.87
C PRO A 252 12.34 -30.18 -3.70
N HIS A 253 12.55 -29.69 -4.93
CA HIS A 253 13.60 -30.17 -5.83
C HIS A 253 14.91 -29.39 -5.72
N CYS A 254 14.87 -28.09 -5.45
CA CYS A 254 16.06 -27.24 -5.41
C CYS A 254 16.20 -26.40 -4.13
N GLY A 255 15.23 -26.48 -3.22
CA GLY A 255 15.24 -25.74 -1.96
C GLY A 255 14.98 -24.23 -2.08
N LYS A 256 14.78 -23.68 -3.29
CA LYS A 256 14.58 -22.24 -3.48
C LYS A 256 13.22 -21.78 -2.93
N GLU A 257 13.19 -20.67 -2.18
CA GLU A 257 11.94 -20.02 -1.80
C GLU A 257 11.11 -19.60 -3.04
N GLN A 258 9.80 -19.68 -2.94
CA GLN A 258 8.86 -19.28 -3.99
C GLN A 258 8.19 -17.97 -3.63
N PHE A 259 7.99 -17.11 -4.62
CA PHE A 259 7.26 -15.86 -4.49
C PHE A 259 6.08 -15.88 -5.46
N ASP A 260 4.87 -15.79 -4.92
CA ASP A 260 3.66 -15.76 -5.71
C ASP A 260 3.42 -14.36 -6.28
N GLN A 261 3.25 -14.29 -7.60
CA GLN A 261 3.07 -13.06 -8.37
C GLN A 261 1.67 -12.98 -9.02
N GLY A 262 1.22 -11.77 -9.33
CA GLY A 262 -0.06 -11.51 -9.96
C GLY A 262 -1.24 -12.00 -9.12
N ILE A 263 -2.16 -12.73 -9.74
CA ILE A 263 -3.36 -13.25 -9.04
C ILE A 263 -3.00 -14.23 -7.92
N TRP A 264 -1.88 -14.94 -8.02
CA TRP A 264 -1.44 -15.89 -7.00
C TRP A 264 -0.94 -15.20 -5.73
N SER A 265 -0.55 -13.92 -5.81
CA SER A 265 -0.21 -13.12 -4.63
C SER A 265 -1.41 -12.88 -3.69
N VAL A 266 -2.64 -13.15 -4.15
CA VAL A 266 -3.90 -12.87 -3.43
C VAL A 266 -4.88 -14.06 -3.46
N CYS A 267 -4.45 -15.19 -4.03
CA CYS A 267 -5.24 -16.42 -4.12
C CYS A 267 -4.38 -17.61 -3.68
N ALA A 268 -4.70 -18.21 -2.53
CA ALA A 268 -4.03 -19.42 -2.09
C ALA A 268 -4.17 -20.55 -3.12
N HIS A 269 -3.09 -21.31 -3.32
CA HIS A 269 -3.07 -22.41 -4.28
C HIS A 269 -2.04 -23.49 -3.89
N LYS A 270 -2.23 -24.70 -4.43
CA LYS A 270 -1.33 -25.86 -4.18
C LYS A 270 -0.38 -26.13 -5.34
N HIS A 271 -0.84 -25.97 -6.58
CA HIS A 271 -0.08 -26.31 -7.78
C HIS A 271 0.90 -25.18 -8.10
N ARG A 272 2.20 -25.51 -8.15
CA ARG A 272 3.27 -24.53 -8.29
C ARG A 272 4.25 -24.96 -9.37
N VAL A 273 4.89 -23.96 -9.98
CA VAL A 273 6.03 -24.12 -10.87
C VAL A 273 7.20 -23.38 -10.25
N CYS A 274 8.31 -24.06 -10.00
CA CYS A 274 9.46 -23.41 -9.40
C CYS A 274 10.05 -22.36 -10.36
N LEU A 275 10.20 -21.11 -9.92
CA LEU A 275 10.75 -20.05 -10.77
C LEU A 275 12.21 -20.31 -11.17
N LEU A 276 12.97 -21.07 -10.37
CA LEU A 276 14.37 -21.41 -10.63
C LEU A 276 14.52 -22.68 -11.47
N CYS A 277 14.16 -23.85 -10.93
CA CYS A 277 14.40 -25.14 -11.61
C CYS A 277 13.27 -25.58 -12.55
N LYS A 278 12.18 -24.81 -12.64
CA LYS A 278 11.01 -25.04 -13.50
C LYS A 278 10.21 -26.32 -13.22
N GLN A 279 10.58 -27.10 -12.21
CA GLN A 279 9.82 -28.28 -11.81
C GLN A 279 8.47 -27.90 -11.21
N THR A 280 7.47 -28.72 -11.51
CA THR A 280 6.13 -28.58 -10.93
C THR A 280 6.04 -29.37 -9.64
N PHE A 281 5.32 -28.84 -8.65
CA PHE A 281 5.12 -29.52 -7.38
C PHE A 281 3.82 -29.07 -6.71
N ILE A 282 3.41 -29.82 -5.68
CA ILE A 282 2.22 -29.55 -4.88
C ILE A 282 2.68 -29.09 -3.49
N SER A 283 2.18 -27.94 -3.04
CA SER A 283 2.39 -27.42 -1.69
C SER A 283 1.13 -27.49 -0.83
N GLN A 284 1.21 -26.95 0.38
CA GLN A 284 0.04 -26.56 1.18
C GLN A 284 -0.81 -25.52 0.43
N TYR A 285 -2.08 -25.35 0.84
CA TYR A 285 -3.00 -24.36 0.27
C TYR A 285 -2.73 -22.99 0.89
N VAL A 286 -1.74 -22.29 0.35
CA VAL A 286 -1.18 -21.05 0.91
C VAL A 286 -0.79 -20.08 -0.20
N ILE A 287 -0.47 -18.86 0.20
CA ILE A 287 0.17 -17.82 -0.61
C ILE A 287 1.62 -17.70 -0.13
N SER A 288 2.56 -17.76 -1.05
CA SER A 288 3.99 -17.75 -0.76
C SER A 288 4.59 -16.35 -0.93
N ASN A 289 5.15 -15.79 0.14
CA ASN A 289 5.95 -14.57 0.08
C ASN A 289 7.17 -14.68 1.01
N PRO A 290 8.40 -14.82 0.46
CA PRO A 290 9.59 -15.06 1.27
C PRO A 290 9.94 -13.95 2.27
N ALA A 291 9.50 -12.71 2.01
CA ALA A 291 9.70 -11.62 2.96
C ALA A 291 8.97 -11.85 4.29
N PHE A 292 7.93 -12.70 4.31
CA PHE A 292 7.18 -13.01 5.52
C PHE A 292 8.04 -13.71 6.57
N ASP A 293 8.78 -14.74 6.18
CA ASP A 293 9.69 -15.44 7.09
C ASP A 293 10.80 -14.49 7.55
N VAL A 294 11.40 -13.72 6.65
CA VAL A 294 12.47 -12.76 6.98
C VAL A 294 12.02 -11.80 8.07
N LEU A 295 10.87 -11.14 7.91
CA LEU A 295 10.39 -10.16 8.89
C LEU A 295 9.93 -10.81 10.20
N THR A 296 9.37 -12.03 10.14
CA THR A 296 9.00 -12.78 11.35
C THR A 296 10.24 -13.14 12.18
N HIS A 297 11.33 -13.59 11.55
CA HIS A 297 12.58 -13.87 12.23
C HIS A 297 13.20 -12.62 12.83
N VAL A 298 13.25 -11.52 12.08
CA VAL A 298 13.77 -10.24 12.57
C VAL A 298 12.94 -9.72 13.75
N SER A 299 11.61 -9.75 13.65
CA SER A 299 10.74 -9.33 14.76
C SER A 299 10.93 -10.20 16.00
N GLY A 300 11.06 -11.52 15.84
CA GLY A 300 11.30 -12.45 16.93
C GLY A 300 12.63 -12.19 17.65
N ALA A 301 13.70 -11.91 16.88
CA ALA A 301 15.00 -11.56 17.44
C ALA A 301 14.95 -10.25 18.25
N ILE A 302 14.30 -9.22 17.73
CA ILE A 302 14.15 -7.93 18.43
C ILE A 302 13.37 -8.10 19.75
N SER A 303 12.28 -8.87 19.73
CA SER A 303 11.48 -9.12 20.94
C SER A 303 12.25 -9.92 22.01
N GLN A 304 13.17 -10.79 21.62
CA GLN A 304 14.01 -11.56 22.57
C GLN A 304 15.12 -10.73 23.20
N CYS A 305 15.61 -9.69 22.52
CA CYS A 305 16.64 -8.77 23.02
C CYS A 305 16.07 -7.62 23.89
N ALA A 306 14.74 -7.44 23.91
CA ALA A 306 14.06 -6.42 24.71
C ALA A 306 13.82 -6.83 26.18
N HIS A 307 14.42 -7.94 26.62
CA HIS A 307 14.38 -8.50 27.98
C HIS A 307 15.80 -8.68 28.53
#